data_AF-A0A1B6E7K3-F1
#
_entry.id   AF-A0A1B6E7K3-F1
#
_cell.length_a   1.000
_cell.length_b   1.000
_cell.length_c   1.000
_cell.angle_alpha   90.00
_cell.angle_beta   90.00
_cell.angle_gamma   90.00
#
_symmetry.space_group_name_H-M   'P 1'
#
loop_
_entity.id
_entity.type
_entity.pdbx_description
1 polymer ?
#
loop_
_entity_poly.entity_id
_entity_poly.type
_entity_poly.pdbx_seq_one_letter_code
_entity_poly.pdbx_strand_id
1 'polypeptide(L)'
;MSTIPIHCTTITVTSRFYRNAKKPPNGKLEKLLLTVDGKRNYVAHYVTLKQALQAGLVLKRIHRVIKFKQSPWLRPYILFNTDLRAKAKNKFQTTLYKDANNNVFGKTMECIRNRKDIRLVTKESQFLKLANKCNFK
;
A
#
# COMPACT_ATOMS: atom_id res chain seq x y z
N MET A 1 -26.87 21.27 -6.12
CA MET A 1 -26.65 21.55 -4.68
C MET A 1 -25.23 21.11 -4.30
N SER A 2 -24.45 22.10 -3.84
CA SER A 2 -23.11 22.05 -3.21
C SER A 2 -22.01 21.23 -3.88
N THR A 3 -21.31 21.86 -4.84
CA THR A 3 -19.89 21.61 -5.10
C THR A 3 -19.07 22.05 -3.88
N ILE A 4 -18.72 21.12 -3.00
CA ILE A 4 -17.81 21.36 -1.88
C ILE A 4 -16.41 21.65 -2.46
N PRO A 5 -15.76 22.77 -2.10
CA PRO A 5 -14.45 23.10 -2.62
C PRO A 5 -13.44 22.09 -2.08
N ILE A 6 -12.76 21.37 -2.97
CA ILE A 6 -11.65 20.48 -2.61
C ILE A 6 -10.45 21.38 -2.25
N HIS A 7 -10.44 21.93 -1.04
CA HIS A 7 -9.24 22.54 -0.46
C HIS A 7 -8.21 21.44 -0.19
N CYS A 8 -7.42 21.15 -1.23
CA CYS A 8 -6.40 20.11 -1.22
C CYS A 8 -5.12 20.62 -0.56
N THR A 9 -5.12 20.66 0.78
CA THR A 9 -3.89 20.76 1.57
C THR A 9 -3.62 19.38 2.16
N THR A 10 -3.06 18.50 1.34
CA THR A 10 -2.83 17.11 1.72
C THR A 10 -1.34 16.90 2.00
N ILE A 11 -1.03 16.66 3.26
CA ILE A 11 0.27 16.18 3.73
C ILE A 11 0.27 14.65 3.61
N THR A 12 1.08 14.10 2.71
CA THR A 12 1.57 12.73 2.93
C THR A 12 3.02 12.80 3.33
N VAL A 13 3.36 11.97 4.29
CA VAL A 13 4.73 11.55 4.44
C VAL A 13 4.94 10.45 3.39
N THR A 14 6.04 10.45 2.64
CA THR A 14 6.63 9.25 1.99
C THR A 14 8.13 9.27 2.37
N SER A 15 8.94 8.21 2.33
CA SER A 15 9.15 7.18 1.31
C SER A 15 9.89 5.95 1.87
N ARG A 16 9.46 5.46 3.04
CA ARG A 16 9.71 4.07 3.43
C ARG A 16 8.39 3.59 4.01
N PHE A 17 7.74 2.64 3.34
CA PHE A 17 6.60 1.94 3.90
C PHE A 17 7.15 1.30 5.19
N TYR A 18 6.98 1.99 6.33
CA TYR A 18 7.45 1.53 7.62
C TYR A 18 6.61 0.31 7.94
N ARG A 19 7.08 -0.85 7.48
CA ARG A 19 6.56 -2.13 7.87
C ARG A 19 6.93 -2.23 9.35
N ASN A 20 6.01 -1.84 10.23
CA ASN A 20 6.13 -2.00 11.68
C ASN A 20 5.95 -3.49 12.02
N ALA A 21 6.72 -4.35 11.36
CA ALA A 21 6.75 -5.76 11.64
C ALA A 21 7.59 -5.93 12.91
N LYS A 22 6.99 -6.55 13.93
CA LYS A 22 7.65 -6.86 15.20
C LYS A 22 7.42 -8.32 15.50
N LYS A 23 8.37 -8.94 16.22
CA LYS A 23 8.17 -10.30 16.73
C LYS A 23 7.18 -10.25 17.89
N PRO A 24 6.07 -11.00 17.85
CA PRO A 24 5.19 -11.10 19.01
C PRO A 24 5.92 -11.84 20.14
N PRO A 25 5.45 -11.72 21.39
CA PRO A 25 5.95 -12.53 22.49
C PRO A 25 5.93 -14.02 22.09
N ASN A 26 7.05 -14.71 22.28
CA ASN A 26 7.26 -16.12 21.90
C ASN A 26 7.19 -16.45 20.39
N GLY A 27 7.16 -15.45 19.50
CA GLY A 27 7.16 -15.63 18.06
C GLY A 27 8.55 -15.54 17.44
N LYS A 28 8.90 -16.51 16.58
CA LYS A 28 10.16 -16.47 15.80
C LYS A 28 10.11 -15.50 14.61
N LEU A 29 8.90 -15.26 14.08
CA LEU A 29 8.67 -14.48 12.85
C LEU A 29 8.14 -13.08 13.17
N GLU A 30 8.57 -12.11 12.38
CA GLU A 30 8.01 -10.76 12.42
C GLU A 30 6.58 -10.76 11.86
N LYS A 31 5.67 -10.15 12.60
CA LYS A 31 4.27 -9.98 12.20
C LYS A 31 3.90 -8.51 12.24
N LEU A 32 2.90 -8.12 11.45
CA LEU A 32 2.27 -6.82 11.60
C LEU A 32 1.47 -6.84 12.91
N LEU A 33 1.90 -6.04 13.88
CA LEU A 33 1.28 -5.98 15.20
C LEU A 33 0.56 -4.63 15.39
N LEU A 34 -0.68 -4.71 15.86
CA LEU A 34 -1.45 -3.56 16.36
C LEU A 34 -0.87 -3.16 17.72
N THR A 35 0.17 -2.34 17.70
CA THR A 35 0.90 -1.89 18.89
C THR A 35 0.69 -0.40 19.11
N VAL A 36 0.34 -0.01 20.34
CA VAL A 36 0.12 1.38 20.76
C VAL A 36 1.45 2.11 21.05
N ASP A 37 2.59 1.43 20.87
CA ASP A 37 3.91 2.02 21.09
C ASP A 37 4.11 3.32 20.29
N GLY A 38 4.82 4.26 20.91
CA GLY A 38 5.22 5.51 20.26
C GLY A 38 5.95 5.26 18.94
N LYS A 39 5.33 5.66 17.83
CA LYS A 39 5.93 5.53 16.50
C LYS A 39 6.82 6.74 16.21
N ARG A 40 8.07 6.51 15.83
CA ARG A 40 9.02 7.53 15.39
C ARG A 40 9.18 7.48 13.87
N ASN A 41 9.32 8.63 13.22
CA ASN A 41 9.46 8.75 11.76
C ASN A 41 8.34 8.03 10.97
N TYR A 42 7.15 7.93 11.55
CA TYR A 42 6.02 7.24 10.92
C TYR A 42 5.47 8.04 9.74
N VAL A 43 5.09 7.30 8.71
CA VAL A 43 4.72 7.84 7.41
C VAL A 43 3.21 7.68 7.25
N ALA A 44 2.46 8.78 7.31
CA ALA A 44 1.00 8.76 7.25
C ALA A 44 0.43 9.76 6.24
N HIS A 45 -0.78 9.47 5.77
CA HIS A 45 -1.63 10.40 5.02
C HIS A 45 -2.38 11.33 5.98
N TYR A 46 -2.65 12.56 5.57
CA TYR A 46 -3.29 13.57 6.43
C TYR A 46 -4.64 13.11 7.00
N VAL A 47 -5.46 12.40 6.24
CA VAL A 47 -6.76 11.87 6.70
C VAL A 47 -6.57 10.89 7.86
N THR A 48 -5.63 9.96 7.72
CA THR A 48 -5.32 8.99 8.77
C THR A 48 -4.73 9.67 10.00
N LEU A 49 -3.86 10.68 9.80
CA LEU A 49 -3.31 11.47 10.91
C LEU A 49 -4.43 12.23 11.65
N LYS A 50 -5.34 12.87 10.93
CA LYS A 50 -6.49 13.59 11.51
C LYS A 50 -7.36 12.64 12.35
N GLN A 51 -7.68 11.46 11.82
CA GLN A 51 -8.42 10.44 12.56
C GLN A 51 -7.66 9.96 13.81
N ALA A 52 -6.35 9.76 13.70
CA ALA A 52 -5.55 9.32 14.85
C ALA A 52 -5.49 10.38 15.96
N LEU A 53 -5.38 11.67 15.60
CA LEU A 53 -5.45 12.78 16.56
C LEU A 53 -6.81 12.82 17.28
N GLN A 54 -7.91 12.61 16.54
CA GLN A 54 -9.25 12.53 17.12
C GLN A 54 -9.41 11.32 18.06
N ALA A 55 -8.72 10.22 17.77
CA ALA A 55 -8.68 9.05 18.64
C ALA A 55 -7.76 9.21 19.87
N GLY A 56 -7.16 10.39 20.09
CA GLY A 56 -6.31 10.69 21.25
C GLY A 56 -4.81 10.47 21.04
N LEU A 57 -4.35 10.26 19.80
CA LEU A 57 -2.91 10.19 19.52
C LEU A 57 -2.27 11.58 19.72
N VAL A 58 -1.21 11.65 20.53
CA VAL A 58 -0.47 12.91 20.74
C VAL A 58 0.67 13.03 19.73
N LEU A 59 0.60 14.03 18.85
CA LEU A 59 1.65 14.33 17.87
C LEU A 59 2.77 15.15 18.53
N LYS A 60 4.01 14.61 18.51
CA LYS A 60 5.18 15.30 19.08
C LYS A 60 5.88 16.24 18.10
N ARG A 61 6.19 15.76 16.89
CA ARG A 61 6.95 16.51 15.88
C ARG A 61 6.65 16.03 14.46
N ILE A 62 6.56 16.97 13.52
CA ILE A 62 6.49 16.69 12.08
C ILE A 62 7.90 16.85 11.49
N HIS A 63 8.41 15.80 10.84
CA HIS A 63 9.76 15.82 10.27
C HIS A 63 9.79 16.22 8.79
N ARG A 64 8.81 15.78 8.00
CA ARG A 64 8.75 15.97 6.54
C ARG A 64 7.31 16.03 6.07
N VAL A 65 7.04 16.82 5.04
CA VAL A 65 5.72 17.02 4.44
C VAL A 65 5.85 16.98 2.93
N ILE A 66 4.99 16.22 2.27
CA ILE A 66 4.80 16.26 0.81
C ILE A 66 3.41 16.77 0.53
N LYS A 67 3.32 17.83 -0.28
CA LYS A 67 2.07 18.42 -0.74
C LYS A 67 1.80 17.99 -2.17
N PHE A 68 0.56 17.56 -2.44
CA PHE A 68 0.14 17.13 -3.76
C PHE A 68 -1.35 17.40 -3.96
N LYS A 69 -1.76 17.53 -5.22
CA LYS A 69 -3.17 17.63 -5.61
C LYS A 69 -3.74 16.23 -5.78
N GLN A 70 -4.91 15.99 -5.23
CA GLN A 70 -5.66 14.75 -5.40
C GLN A 70 -6.90 15.01 -6.24
N SER A 71 -7.15 14.13 -7.20
CA SER A 71 -8.39 14.10 -7.97
C SER A 71 -8.93 12.68 -8.04
N PRO A 72 -10.26 12.49 -8.13
CA PRO A 72 -10.87 11.17 -8.27
C PRO A 72 -10.78 10.65 -9.71
N TRP A 73 -9.58 10.64 -10.31
CA TRP A 73 -9.37 10.33 -11.73
C TRP A 73 -9.76 8.89 -12.11
N LEU A 74 -9.65 7.93 -11.18
CA LEU A 74 -10.03 6.53 -11.41
C LEU A 74 -11.54 6.27 -11.24
N ARG A 75 -12.31 7.28 -10.78
CA ARG A 75 -13.75 7.13 -10.53
C ARG A 75 -14.54 6.62 -11.75
N PRO A 76 -14.35 7.17 -12.98
CA PRO A 76 -15.11 6.70 -14.14
C PRO A 76 -14.87 5.22 -14.45
N TYR A 77 -13.63 4.75 -14.31
CA TYR A 77 -13.26 3.35 -14.51
C TYR A 77 -13.91 2.42 -13.49
N ILE A 78 -13.90 2.81 -12.21
CA ILE A 78 -14.52 2.02 -11.14
C ILE A 78 -16.03 1.93 -11.34
N LEU A 79 -16.68 3.05 -11.70
CA LEU A 79 -18.11 3.07 -11.99
C LEU A 79 -18.45 2.16 -13.18
N PHE A 80 -17.69 2.28 -14.27
CA PHE A 80 -17.86 1.43 -15.45
C PHE A 80 -17.80 -0.07 -15.12
N ASN A 81 -16.78 -0.51 -14.38
CA ASN A 81 -16.66 -1.92 -13.98
C ASN A 81 -17.76 -2.33 -12.98
N THR A 82 -18.27 -1.41 -12.17
CA THR A 82 -19.35 -1.68 -11.22
C THR A 82 -20.67 -1.88 -11.96
N ASP A 83 -20.95 -1.07 -12.98
CA ASP A 83 -22.12 -1.20 -13.84
C ASP A 83 -22.09 -2.50 -14.64
N LEU A 84 -20.93 -2.86 -15.20
CA LEU A 84 -20.75 -4.13 -15.91
C LEU A 84 -20.89 -5.32 -14.96
N ARG A 85 -20.39 -5.21 -13.73
CA ARG A 85 -20.56 -6.23 -12.70
C ARG A 85 -22.03 -6.40 -12.29
N ALA A 86 -22.81 -5.32 -12.22
CA ALA A 86 -24.24 -5.40 -11.91
C ALA A 86 -25.05 -6.04 -13.06
N LYS A 87 -24.62 -5.86 -14.31
CA LYS A 87 -25.26 -6.44 -15.50
C LYS A 87 -24.81 -7.87 -15.82
N ALA A 88 -23.76 -8.36 -15.15
CA ALA A 88 -23.20 -9.68 -15.40
C ALA A 88 -24.18 -10.79 -15.01
N LYS A 89 -24.42 -11.72 -15.94
CA LYS A 89 -25.30 -12.88 -15.72
C LYS A 89 -24.53 -14.11 -15.22
N ASN A 90 -23.23 -14.16 -15.51
CA ASN A 90 -22.37 -15.30 -15.22
C ASN A 90 -21.39 -14.96 -14.08
N LYS A 91 -21.18 -15.92 -13.17
CA LYS A 91 -20.20 -15.84 -12.07
C LYS A 91 -18.78 -15.49 -12.55
N PHE A 92 -18.40 -15.97 -13.74
CA PHE A 92 -17.12 -15.61 -14.36
C PHE A 92 -17.00 -14.10 -14.59
N GLN A 93 -17.99 -13.49 -15.26
CA GLN A 93 -18.00 -12.07 -15.60
C GLN A 93 -17.98 -11.20 -14.34
N THR A 94 -18.79 -11.56 -13.33
CA THR A 94 -18.81 -10.86 -12.04
C THR A 94 -17.44 -10.86 -11.36
N THR A 95 -16.72 -11.98 -11.45
CA THR A 95 -15.37 -12.12 -10.87
C THR A 95 -14.36 -11.30 -11.67
N LEU A 96 -14.44 -11.33 -13.00
CA LEU A 96 -13.57 -10.55 -13.89
C LEU A 96 -13.65 -9.05 -13.61
N TYR A 97 -14.85 -8.47 -13.51
CA TYR A 97 -15.00 -7.03 -13.25
C TYR A 97 -14.55 -6.62 -11.84
N LYS A 98 -14.71 -7.52 -10.86
CA LYS A 98 -14.15 -7.33 -9.52
C LYS A 98 -12.63 -7.31 -9.57
N ASP A 99 -12.03 -8.28 -10.26
CA ASP A 99 -10.58 -8.40 -10.34
C ASP A 99 -9.95 -7.30 -11.18
N ALA A 100 -10.64 -6.79 -12.20
CA ALA A 100 -10.21 -5.62 -12.96
C ALA A 100 -9.97 -4.39 -12.06
N ASN A 101 -10.81 -4.17 -11.05
CA ASN A 101 -10.61 -3.10 -10.08
C ASN A 101 -9.47 -3.42 -9.10
N ASN A 102 -9.40 -4.65 -8.59
CA ASN A 102 -8.35 -5.08 -7.64
C ASN A 102 -6.96 -5.06 -8.27
N ASN A 103 -6.84 -5.47 -9.52
CA ASN A 103 -5.59 -5.55 -10.26
C ASN A 103 -5.00 -4.16 -10.49
N VAL A 104 -5.82 -3.18 -10.88
CA VAL A 104 -5.37 -1.78 -11.02
C VAL A 104 -4.83 -1.26 -9.69
N PHE A 105 -5.56 -1.48 -8.60
CA PHE A 105 -5.11 -1.07 -7.27
C PHE A 105 -3.77 -1.71 -6.88
N GLY A 106 -3.66 -3.03 -7.00
CA GLY A 106 -2.41 -3.75 -6.72
C GLY A 106 -1.24 -3.28 -7.60
N LYS A 107 -1.50 -3.01 -8.88
CA LYS A 107 -0.49 -2.54 -9.82
C LYS A 107 0.03 -1.15 -9.48
N THR A 108 -0.85 -0.25 -9.04
CA THR A 108 -0.46 1.12 -8.64
C THR A 108 0.39 1.17 -7.37
N MET A 109 0.26 0.18 -6.49
CA MET A 109 1.06 0.08 -5.26
C MET A 109 2.32 -0.77 -5.42
N GLU A 110 2.58 -1.29 -6.62
CA GLU A 110 3.73 -2.14 -6.88
C GLU A 110 5.05 -1.36 -6.78
N CYS A 111 5.99 -1.87 -5.99
CA CYS A 111 7.36 -1.35 -5.96
C CYS A 111 8.13 -1.86 -7.18
N ILE A 112 8.31 -1.00 -8.19
CA ILE A 112 8.99 -1.33 -9.45
C ILE A 112 10.42 -1.85 -9.21
N ARG A 113 11.12 -1.33 -8.18
CA ARG A 113 12.48 -1.76 -7.83
C ARG A 113 12.56 -3.23 -7.42
N ASN A 114 11.47 -3.79 -6.90
CA ASN A 114 11.43 -5.19 -6.46
C ASN A 114 11.07 -6.17 -7.59
N ARG A 115 10.86 -5.69 -8.82
CA ARG A 115 10.54 -6.58 -9.96
C ARG A 115 11.71 -7.46 -10.37
N LYS A 116 12.95 -7.02 -10.13
CA LYS A 116 14.17 -7.76 -10.44
C LYS A 116 15.00 -7.88 -9.17
N ASP A 117 15.30 -9.10 -8.73
CA ASP A 117 16.23 -9.38 -7.64
C ASP A 117 17.58 -9.77 -8.25
N ILE A 118 18.51 -8.82 -8.31
CA ILE A 118 19.86 -9.06 -8.84
C ILE A 118 20.78 -9.33 -7.64
N ARG A 119 21.37 -10.53 -7.61
CA ARG A 119 22.31 -10.94 -6.56
C ARG A 119 23.67 -11.23 -7.19
N LEU A 120 24.69 -10.47 -6.78
CA LEU A 120 26.07 -10.76 -7.13
C LEU A 120 26.59 -11.83 -6.17
N VAL A 121 27.15 -12.90 -6.73
CA VAL A 121 27.65 -14.04 -5.96
C VAL A 121 29.06 -14.36 -6.41
N THR A 122 29.98 -14.46 -5.46
CA THR A 122 31.39 -14.80 -5.72
C THR A 122 31.69 -16.28 -5.46
N LYS A 123 30.83 -16.98 -4.69
CA LYS A 123 31.03 -18.40 -4.32
C LYS A 123 30.05 -19.31 -5.06
N GLU A 124 30.57 -20.37 -5.67
CA GLU A 124 29.79 -21.34 -6.44
C GLU A 124 28.67 -22.00 -5.61
N SER A 125 28.94 -22.35 -4.35
CA SER A 125 27.95 -22.95 -3.45
C SER A 125 26.74 -22.05 -3.15
N GLN A 126 26.92 -20.73 -3.19
CA GLN A 126 25.82 -19.78 -3.02
C GLN A 126 25.06 -19.58 -4.34
N PHE A 127 25.75 -19.68 -5.48
CA PHE A 127 25.14 -19.60 -6.80
C PHE A 127 24.18 -20.76 -7.02
N LEU A 128 24.63 -22.01 -6.77
CA LEU A 128 23.80 -23.21 -6.89
C LEU A 128 22.54 -23.12 -6.03
N LYS A 129 22.64 -22.59 -4.81
CA LYS A 129 21.48 -22.37 -3.91
C LYS A 129 20.47 -21.37 -4.47
N LEU A 130 20.92 -20.37 -5.23
CA LEU A 130 20.05 -19.35 -5.81
C LEU A 130 19.46 -19.82 -7.15
N ALA A 131 20.24 -20.51 -7.96
CA ALA A 131 19.79 -21.11 -9.22
C ALA A 131 18.72 -22.19 -8.99
N ASN A 132 18.85 -22.98 -7.92
CA ASN A 132 17.88 -24.05 -7.60
C ASN A 132 16.56 -23.53 -7.00
N LYS A 133 16.41 -22.22 -6.77
CA LYS A 133 15.10 -21.68 -6.32
C LYS A 133 14.13 -21.68 -7.49
N CYS A 134 12.91 -22.15 -7.27
CA CYS A 134 11.82 -22.09 -8.28
C CYS A 134 11.47 -20.66 -8.75
N ASN A 135 11.93 -19.63 -8.02
CA ASN A 135 11.74 -18.23 -8.38
C ASN A 135 12.84 -17.68 -9.30
N PHE A 136 13.87 -18.48 -9.59
CA PHE A 136 14.89 -18.16 -10.58
C PHE A 136 14.28 -18.40 -11.97
N LYS A 137 14.07 -17.31 -12.71
CA LYS A 137 13.57 -17.32 -14.09
C LYS A 137 14.69 -16.95 -15.04
#